data_AF-A0A1G5GVN8-F1
#
_entry.id   AF-A0A1G5GVN8-F1
#
_cell.length_a   1.000
_cell.length_b   1.000
_cell.length_c   1.000
_cell.angle_alpha   90.00
_cell.angle_beta   90.00
_cell.angle_gamma   90.00
#
_symmetry.space_group_name_H-M   'P 1'
#
loop_
_entity.id
_entity.type
_entity.pdbx_description
1 polymer ?
#
loop_
_entity_poly.entity_id
_entity_poly.type
_entity_poly.pdbx_seq_one_letter_code
_entity_poly.pdbx_strand_id
1 'polypeptide(L)' 'MPKYVFYIRAEEGDIERLGSIIVDRPDGDLLGSYRHEEPLINFPEATVFWANALGSSIGIAPLNPLPIKKPTGL' A
#
# COMPACT_ATOMS: atom_id res chain seq x y z
N MET A 1 9.18 12.03 5.56
CA MET A 1 7.89 11.81 4.89
C MET A 1 7.87 10.37 4.42
N PRO A 2 6.80 9.58 4.67
CA PRO A 2 6.70 8.23 4.16
C PRO A 2 6.68 8.25 2.62
N LYS A 3 7.36 7.27 2.02
CA LYS A 3 7.39 7.05 0.58
C LYS A 3 6.55 5.83 0.24
N TYR A 4 5.81 5.93 -0.85
CA TYR A 4 4.97 4.84 -1.33
C TYR A 4 5.29 4.51 -2.78
N VAL A 5 5.06 3.24 -3.13
CA VAL A 5 5.07 2.72 -4.50
C VAL A 5 3.67 2.21 -4.85
N PHE A 6 3.32 2.29 -6.12
CA PHE A 6 2.02 1.83 -6.61
C PHE A 6 2.03 0.37 -7.02
N TYR A 7 0.85 -0.23 -6.92
CA TYR A 7 0.51 -1.57 -7.37
C TYR A 7 -0.77 -1.55 -8.19
N ILE A 8 -0.89 -2.49 -9.12
CA ILE A 8 -2.15 -2.81 -9.81
C ILE A 8 -2.52 -4.24 -9.45
N ARG A 9 -3.80 -4.47 -9.14
CA ARG A 9 -4.41 -5.80 -9.08
C ARG A 9 -5.36 -5.94 -10.25
N ALA A 10 -5.20 -6.98 -11.06
CA ALA A 10 -6.12 -7.33 -12.13
C ALA A 10 -7.41 -7.97 -11.58
N GLU A 11 -8.41 -8.18 -12.44
CA GLU A 11 -9.68 -8.80 -12.03
C GLU A 11 -9.47 -10.24 -11.59
N GLU A 12 -8.53 -10.93 -12.23
CA GLU A 12 -8.11 -12.30 -11.98
C GLU A 12 -7.27 -12.45 -10.70
N GLY A 13 -6.84 -11.33 -10.10
CA GLY A 13 -6.03 -11.27 -8.88
C GLY A 13 -4.52 -11.16 -9.11
N ASP A 14 -4.06 -11.12 -10.37
CA ASP A 14 -2.65 -10.88 -10.67
C ASP A 14 -2.21 -9.49 -10.18
N ILE A 15 -1.06 -9.43 -9.53
CA ILE A 15 -0.52 -8.21 -8.91
C ILE A 15 0.73 -7.75 -9.65
N GLU A 16 0.78 -6.48 -10.04
CA GLU A 16 1.94 -5.84 -10.65
C GLU A 16 2.44 -4.68 -9.79
N ARG A 17 3.77 -4.59 -9.61
CA ARG A 17 4.44 -3.48 -8.92
C ARG A 17 4.90 -2.41 -9.91
N LEU A 18 4.38 -1.20 -9.77
CA LEU A 18 4.77 -0.04 -10.60
C LEU A 18 6.00 0.68 -10.03
N GLY A 19 7.12 -0.05 -9.98
CA GLY A 19 8.32 0.31 -9.23
C GLY A 19 9.03 1.61 -9.60
N SER A 20 8.74 2.16 -10.79
CA SER A 20 9.29 3.44 -11.25
C SER A 20 8.53 4.66 -10.72
N ILE A 21 7.34 4.47 -10.15
CA ILE A 21 6.47 5.54 -9.67
C ILE A 21 6.53 5.56 -8.14
N ILE A 22 7.41 6.41 -7.61
CA ILE A 22 7.59 6.64 -6.17
C ILE A 22 7.04 8.01 -5.82
N VAL A 23 6.21 8.08 -4.79
CA VAL A 23 5.62 9.33 -4.31
C VAL A 23 5.99 9.59 -2.86
N ASP A 24 6.51 10.80 -2.60
CA ASP A 24 6.59 11.36 -1.26
C ASP A 24 5.18 11.82 -0.85
N ARG A 25 4.67 11.36 0.31
CA ARG A 25 3.35 11.78 0.80
C ARG A 25 3.46 12.26 2.24
N PRO A 26 2.92 13.45 2.60
CA PRO A 26 3.12 14.02 3.93
C PRO A 26 2.34 13.29 5.06
N ASP A 27 1.23 12.61 4.75
CA ASP A 27 0.20 12.33 5.75
C ASP A 27 -0.77 11.19 5.37
N GLY A 28 -1.35 10.57 6.40
CA GLY A 28 -2.17 9.36 6.37
C GLY A 28 -3.56 9.50 5.72
N ASP A 29 -3.90 10.65 5.13
CA ASP A 29 -5.20 10.89 4.47
C ASP A 29 -5.40 10.01 3.23
N LEU A 30 -4.33 9.53 2.61
CA LEU A 30 -4.39 8.52 1.53
C LEU A 30 -5.03 7.21 1.98
N LEU A 31 -4.81 6.78 3.23
CA LEU A 31 -5.50 5.59 3.75
C LEU A 31 -7.02 5.79 3.76
N GLY A 32 -7.50 7.04 3.72
CA GLY A 32 -8.89 7.37 3.54
C GLY A 32 -9.49 6.85 2.22
N SER A 33 -8.70 6.62 1.18
CA SER A 33 -9.13 6.00 -0.08
C SER A 33 -8.58 4.58 -0.28
N TYR A 34 -7.45 4.24 0.33
CA TYR A 34 -6.83 2.91 0.26
C TYR A 34 -7.02 2.19 1.60
N ARG A 35 -8.21 1.60 1.81
CA ARG A 35 -8.65 1.06 3.11
C ARG A 35 -8.49 -0.44 3.27
N HIS A 36 -8.18 -1.13 2.17
CA HIS A 36 -8.20 -2.58 2.13
C HIS A 36 -6.78 -3.11 2.19
N GLU A 37 -6.37 -3.57 3.37
CA GLU A 37 -5.02 -4.08 3.60
C GLU A 37 -4.90 -5.55 3.16
N GLU A 38 -3.83 -5.86 2.44
CA GLU A 38 -3.50 -7.22 2.00
C GLU A 38 -1.98 -7.46 2.07
N PRO A 39 -1.52 -8.65 2.51
CA PRO A 39 -0.11 -9.00 2.47
C PRO A 39 0.36 -9.19 1.02
N LEU A 40 1.53 -8.64 0.70
CA LEU A 40 2.19 -8.90 -0.58
C LEU A 40 3.20 -10.05 -0.40
N ILE A 41 3.02 -11.12 -1.18
CA ILE A 41 3.89 -12.29 -1.15
C ILE A 41 4.85 -12.23 -2.33
N ASN A 42 6.14 -12.47 -2.09
CA ASN A 42 7.22 -12.41 -3.10
C ASN A 42 7.47 -11.03 -3.72
N PHE A 43 7.02 -9.95 -3.06
CA PHE A 43 7.35 -8.57 -3.43
C PHE A 43 8.32 -7.93 -2.43
N PRO A 44 8.98 -6.81 -2.80
CA PRO A 44 9.88 -6.10 -1.89
C PRO A 44 9.17 -5.48 -0.68
N GLU A 45 7.92 -5.05 -0.86
CA GLU A 45 7.09 -4.52 0.22
C GLU A 45 6.21 -5.61 0.83
N ALA A 46 5.96 -5.53 2.14
CA ALA A 46 5.25 -6.57 2.88
C ALA A 46 3.72 -6.48 2.78
N THR A 47 3.20 -5.26 2.58
CA THR A 47 1.76 -4.96 2.65
C THR A 47 1.40 -3.92 1.61
N VAL A 48 0.22 -4.09 1.02
CA VAL A 48 -0.42 -3.12 0.13
C VAL A 48 -1.77 -2.72 0.70
N PHE A 49 -2.12 -1.45 0.50
CA PHE A 49 -3.45 -0.92 0.78
C PHE A 49 -4.14 -0.67 -0.56
N TRP A 50 -5.25 -1.36 -0.82
CA TRP A 50 -6.04 -1.25 -2.04
C TRP A 50 -7.17 -0.22 -1.92
N ALA A 51 -7.49 0.41 -3.04
CA ALA A 51 -8.66 1.28 -3.16
C ALA A 51 -9.99 0.48 -3.14
N ASN A 52 -9.99 -0.73 -3.70
CA ASN A 52 -11.15 -1.63 -3.74
C ASN A 52 -10.83 -2.93 -3.00
N ALA A 53 -11.80 -3.46 -2.25
CA ALA A 53 -11.63 -4.72 -1.52
C ALA A 53 -11.34 -5.91 -2.45
N LEU A 54 -12.06 -5.99 -3.57
CA LEU A 54 -12.05 -7.12 -4.50
C LEU A 54 -11.94 -6.65 -5.95
N GLY A 55 -11.49 -7.56 -6.84
CA GLY A 55 -11.33 -7.31 -8.26
C GLY A 55 -10.28 -6.25 -8.58
N SER A 56 -10.39 -5.67 -9.77
CA SER A 56 -9.44 -4.67 -10.28
C SER A 56 -9.25 -3.49 -9.33
N SER A 57 -8.00 -3.18 -9.01
CA SER A 57 -7.68 -2.11 -8.07
C SER A 57 -6.31 -1.50 -8.28
N ILE A 58 -6.16 -0.29 -7.74
CA ILE A 58 -4.86 0.36 -7.55
C ILE A 58 -4.54 0.27 -6.06
N GLY A 59 -3.30 -0.07 -5.75
CA GLY A 59 -2.80 -0.19 -4.40
C GLY A 59 -1.58 0.70 -4.15
N ILE A 60 -1.33 0.98 -2.87
CA ILE A 60 -0.11 1.64 -2.42
C ILE A 60 0.58 0.80 -1.36
N ALA A 61 1.90 0.67 -1.48
CA ALA A 61 2.72 -0.02 -0.48
C ALA A 61 3.81 0.94 0.03
N PRO A 62 4.09 0.96 1.34
CA PRO A 62 5.12 1.81 1.91
C PRO A 62 6.52 1.25 1.60
N LEU A 63 7.42 2.08 1.08
CA LEU A 63 8.81 1.67 0.74
C LEU A 63 9.70 1.45 1.96
N ASN A 64 9.37 2.10 3.08
CA ASN A 64 9.99 1.87 4.37
C ASN A 64 8.92 1.29 5.29
N PRO A 65 9.26 0.42 6.26
CA PRO A 65 8.30 0.03 7.29
C PRO A 65 7.68 1.30 7.86
N LEU A 66 6.34 1.37 7.81
CA LEU A 66 5.61 2.46 8.43
C LEU A 66 6.15 2.61 9.86
N PRO A 67 6.41 3.84 10.34
CA PRO A 67 6.82 4.02 11.72
C PRO A 67 5.81 3.26 12.57
N ILE A 68 6.31 2.24 13.29
CA ILE A 68 5.51 1.35 14.12
C ILE A 68 4.57 2.25 14.90
N LYS A 69 3.25 2.09 14.71
CA LYS A 69 2.27 2.77 15.54
C LYS A 69 2.62 2.33 16.96
N LYS A 70 3.30 3.19 17.74
CA LYS A 70 3.53 2.89 19.15
C LYS A 70 2.15 2.56 19.71
N PRO A 71 1.98 1.44 20.45
CA PRO A 71 0.75 1.22 21.16
C PRO A 71 0.48 2.51 21.94
N THR A 72 -0.69 3.11 21.74
CA THR A 72 -1.14 4.21 22.59
C THR A 72 -1.38 3.59 23.96
N GLY A 73 -0.31 3.45 24.73
CA GLY A 73 -0.33 3.05 26.12
C GLY A 73 -0.41 4.31 26.97
N LEU A 74 -1.61 4.59 27.46
CA LEU A 74 -1.93 5.01 28.83
C LEU A 74 -3.45 5.08 28.97
#